data_AF-A0A2S8XV69-F1
#
_entry.id   AF-A0A2S8XV69-F1
#
_cell.length_a   1.000
_cell.length_b   1.000
_cell.length_c   1.000
_cell.angle_alpha   90.00
_cell.angle_beta   90.00
_cell.angle_gamma   90.00
#
_symmetry.space_group_name_H-M   'P 1'
#
loop_
_entity.id
_entity.type
_entity.pdbx_description
1 polymer ?
#
loop_
_entity_poly.entity_id
_entity_poly.type
_entity_poly.pdbx_seq_one_letter_code
_entity_poly.pdbx_strand_id
1 'polypeptide(L)' 'MRSALAALLLAFAALGGCASPPPPTVVVQAPPVKTCNSNEDTQVLGDARAEGEVTRVTTTTRCITQ' A
#
# COMPACT_ATOMS: atom_id res chain seq x y z
N MET A 1 3.94 -63.78 8.31
CA MET A 1 3.04 -62.98 7.44
C MET A 1 2.40 -61.79 8.13
N ARG A 2 2.10 -61.82 9.45
CA ARG A 2 1.49 -60.69 10.19
C ARG A 2 2.35 -59.42 10.30
N SER A 3 3.68 -59.53 10.42
CA SER A 3 4.56 -58.34 10.59
C SER A 3 4.72 -57.49 9.33
N ALA A 4 4.62 -58.08 8.13
CA ALA A 4 4.77 -57.34 6.87
C ALA A 4 3.61 -56.37 6.63
N LEU A 5 2.42 -56.73 7.08
CA LEU A 5 1.20 -55.92 6.94
C LEU A 5 1.25 -54.68 7.86
N ALA A 6 1.83 -54.82 9.05
CA ALA A 6 2.02 -53.72 9.99
C ALA A 6 3.04 -52.69 9.49
N ALA A 7 4.15 -53.14 8.88
CA ALA A 7 5.15 -52.26 8.29
C ALA A 7 4.60 -51.47 7.09
N LEU A 8 3.75 -52.10 6.28
CA LEU A 8 3.12 -51.47 5.13
C LEU A 8 2.13 -50.37 5.55
N LEU A 9 1.31 -50.62 6.58
CA LEU A 9 0.35 -49.64 7.10
C LEU A 9 1.04 -48.40 7.71
N LEU A 10 2.17 -48.61 8.41
CA LEU A 10 2.98 -47.49 8.92
C LEU A 10 3.59 -46.65 7.79
N ALA A 11 4.03 -47.29 6.70
CA ALA A 11 4.59 -46.57 5.54
C ALA A 11 3.54 -45.68 4.87
N PHE A 12 2.32 -46.19 4.64
CA PHE A 12 1.23 -45.40 4.05
C PHE A 12 0.75 -44.26 4.97
N ALA A 13 0.74 -44.47 6.29
CA ALA A 13 0.42 -43.42 7.25
C ALA A 13 1.45 -42.27 7.25
N ALA A 14 2.74 -42.58 7.02
CA ALA A 14 3.80 -41.58 6.95
C ALA A 14 3.76 -40.73 5.66
N LEU A 15 3.20 -41.26 4.57
CA LEU A 15 3.11 -40.57 3.27
C LEU A 15 1.93 -39.57 3.20
N GLY A 16 0.89 -39.75 4.00
CA GLY A 16 -0.31 -38.89 3.98
C GLY A 16 -0.11 -37.50 4.60
N GLY A 17 0.97 -37.30 5.36
CA GLY A 17 1.23 -36.05 6.10
C GLY A 17 2.24 -35.10 5.45
N CYS A 18 2.80 -35.44 4.28
CA CYS A 18 3.93 -34.71 3.70
C CYS A 18 3.56 -33.75 2.54
N ALA A 19 2.28 -33.42 2.39
CA ALA A 19 1.88 -32.33 1.50
C ALA A 19 1.99 -31.02 2.29
N SER A 20 3.10 -30.29 2.11
CA SER A 20 3.23 -28.91 2.59
C SER A 20 2.00 -28.13 2.13
N PRO A 21 1.31 -27.39 3.03
CA PRO A 21 0.21 -26.54 2.61
C PRO A 21 0.72 -25.57 1.53
N PRO A 22 -0.08 -25.28 0.50
CA PRO A 22 0.32 -24.33 -0.53
C PRO A 22 0.69 -23.00 0.14
N PRO A 23 1.72 -22.29 -0.37
CA PRO A 23 2.13 -21.02 0.20
C PRO A 23 0.93 -20.06 0.26
N PRO A 24 0.81 -19.25 1.32
CA PRO A 24 -0.29 -18.29 1.42
C PRO A 24 -0.24 -17.34 0.22
N THR A 25 -1.39 -17.14 -0.44
CA THR A 25 -1.51 -16.18 -1.52
C THR A 25 -1.23 -14.78 -0.97
N VAL A 26 -0.17 -14.14 -1.46
CA VAL A 26 0.12 -12.75 -1.12
C VAL A 26 -0.87 -11.87 -1.88
N VAL A 27 -1.88 -11.36 -1.16
CA VAL A 27 -2.76 -10.33 -1.70
C VAL A 27 -2.04 -8.99 -1.56
N VAL A 28 -1.52 -8.47 -2.66
CA VAL A 28 -1.02 -7.09 -2.72
C VAL A 28 -2.23 -6.17 -2.71
N GLN A 29 -2.46 -5.46 -1.60
CA GLN A 29 -3.43 -4.38 -1.59
C GLN A 29 -2.93 -3.24 -2.48
N ALA A 30 -3.80 -2.74 -3.37
CA ALA A 30 -3.48 -1.60 -4.21
C ALA A 30 -3.14 -0.38 -3.33
N PRO A 31 -2.16 0.46 -3.72
CA PRO A 31 -1.87 1.69 -3.00
C PRO A 31 -3.12 2.57 -2.90
N PRO A 32 -3.34 3.25 -1.77
CA PRO A 32 -4.50 4.09 -1.61
C PRO A 32 -4.45 5.27 -2.61
N VAL A 33 -5.59 5.55 -3.24
CA VAL A 33 -5.69 6.60 -4.25
C VAL A 33 -5.58 7.96 -3.56
N LYS A 34 -4.58 8.74 -3.96
CA LYS A 34 -4.42 10.14 -3.52
C LYS A 34 -5.07 11.07 -4.53
N THR A 35 -6.02 11.89 -4.08
CA THR A 35 -6.61 12.96 -4.88
C THR A 35 -6.04 14.30 -4.39
N CYS A 36 -5.35 15.03 -5.28
CA CYS A 36 -4.77 16.33 -4.97
C CYS A 36 -5.50 17.45 -5.72
N ASN A 37 -5.78 18.55 -5.03
CA ASN A 37 -6.27 19.80 -5.60
C ASN A 37 -5.26 20.91 -5.36
N SER A 38 -5.01 21.75 -6.36
CA SER A 38 -4.18 22.95 -6.24
C SER A 38 -5.03 24.19 -6.38
N ASN A 39 -4.73 25.22 -5.60
CA ASN A 39 -5.34 26.54 -5.67
C ASN A 39 -4.24 27.60 -5.75
N GLU A 40 -4.41 28.58 -6.62
CA GLU A 40 -3.51 29.71 -6.76
C GLU A 40 -4.23 30.99 -6.35
N ASP A 41 -3.57 31.78 -5.53
CA ASP A 41 -4.06 33.05 -5.00
C ASP A 41 -3.03 34.14 -5.28
N THR A 42 -3.47 35.18 -5.99
CA THR A 42 -2.61 36.32 -6.35
C THR A 42 -3.10 37.55 -5.58
N GLN A 43 -2.25 38.09 -4.72
CA GLN A 43 -2.52 39.27 -3.90
C GLN A 43 -1.63 40.41 -4.33
N VAL A 44 -2.22 41.57 -4.58
CA VAL A 44 -1.48 42.83 -4.75
C VAL A 44 -1.35 43.48 -3.38
N LEU A 45 -0.13 43.47 -2.82
CA LEU A 45 0.19 44.18 -1.59
C LEU A 45 0.67 45.59 -1.94
N GLY A 46 -0.16 46.59 -1.64
CA GLY A 46 0.27 47.98 -1.65
C GLY A 46 1.14 48.24 -0.42
N ASP A 47 2.45 48.07 -0.54
CA ASP A 47 3.38 48.32 0.55
C ASP A 47 3.58 49.84 0.74
N ALA A 48 3.13 50.40 1.87
CA ALA A 48 3.29 51.83 2.19
C ALA A 48 4.75 52.30 2.37
N ARG A 49 5.74 51.38 2.29
CA ARG A 49 7.18 51.63 2.40
C ARG A 49 7.97 51.35 1.12
N ALA A 50 7.37 50.73 0.11
CA ALA A 50 8.03 50.42 -1.16
C ALA A 50 7.41 51.30 -2.25
N GLU A 51 8.24 51.90 -3.10
CA GLU A 51 7.81 52.90 -4.09
C GLU A 51 7.14 52.25 -5.32
N GLY A 52 6.51 51.08 -5.15
CA GLY A 52 5.92 50.27 -6.22
C GLY A 52 4.94 49.19 -5.72
N GLU A 53 4.13 48.70 -6.65
CA GLU A 53 3.13 47.65 -6.41
C GLU A 53 3.82 46.28 -6.24
N VAL A 54 3.57 45.58 -5.12
CA VAL A 54 4.13 44.25 -4.85
C VAL A 54 3.08 43.18 -5.09
N THR A 55 3.27 42.34 -6.10
CA THR A 55 2.40 41.19 -6.35
C THR A 55 2.94 39.93 -5.66
N ARG A 56 2.13 39.27 -4.84
CA ARG A 56 2.42 37.98 -4.21
C ARG A 56 1.55 36.89 -4.82
N VAL A 57 2.18 35.83 -5.31
CA VAL A 57 1.50 34.61 -5.78
C VAL A 57 1.67 33.51 -4.73
N THR A 58 0.58 32.91 -4.29
CA THR A 58 0.54 31.83 -3.31
C THR A 58 -0.12 30.60 -3.92
N THR A 59 0.62 29.48 -3.97
CA THR A 59 0.09 28.20 -4.46
C THR A 59 -0.13 27.24 -3.29
N THR A 60 -1.37 26.80 -3.09
CA THR A 60 -1.76 25.85 -2.05
C THR A 60 -2.16 24.52 -2.67
N THR A 61 -1.44 23.45 -2.34
CA THR A 61 -1.77 22.08 -2.77
C THR A 61 -2.32 21.27 -1.60
N ARG A 62 -3.53 20.72 -1.76
CA ARG A 62 -4.19 19.85 -0.78
C ARG A 62 -4.40 18.46 -1.35
N CYS A 63 -3.79 17.46 -0.72
CA CYS A 63 -3.96 16.05 -1.07
C CYS A 63 -4.75 15.30 0.00
N ILE A 64 -5.74 14.51 -0.41
CA ILE A 64 -6.51 13.60 0.45
C ILE A 64 -6.40 12.16 -0.05
N THR A 65 -6.44 11.24 0.89
CA THR A 65 -6.52 9.80 0.63
C THR A 65 -7.99 9.40 0.73
N GLN A 66 -8.50 8.63 -0.25
CA GLN A 66 -9.85 8.06 -0.20
C GLN A 66 -9.91 6.83 0.72
#